data_AF-Q2ULP9-F1
#
_entry.id   AF-Q2ULP9-F1
#
_cell.length_a   1.000
_cell.length_b   1.000
_cell.length_c   1.000
_cell.angle_alpha   90.00
_cell.angle_beta   90.00
_cell.angle_gamma   90.00
#
_symmetry.space_group_name_H-M   'P 1'
#
loop_
_entity.id
_entity.type
_entity.pdbx_description
1 polymer ?
#
loop_
_entity_poly.entity_id
_entity_poly.type
_entity_poly.pdbx_seq_one_letter_code
_entity_poly.pdbx_strand_id
1 'polypeptide(L)'
;MRNNLLFSLNAIAGAVAHPSFPIHKRQSDLNAFIETQTPIAKQGVLNNIGADGKLVEGAAAGIVVASPSKSNPDYFYTWTRDAGLTMEEVIEQFIGGDATLESTIQNYVDSQAKQQAVSNPSGGLSDGSGLAEPKFYVNISQFTDSWGRPQRDGPALRASALIAYGNSLISSDKQSVVKANIWPIVQNDLSYVGQYWNQTGFDLWEEVQGSSFFTVAVQHKALVEGDAFAKALGEECQACSVAPQILCHLQDFWNGSAVLSNLPTNGRSGLDTNSLLGSIHTFDPAAACDDTTFQPCSSRALSNHKLVVDSFRSVYGINNGRGAGKAAAVGRYAEDTYQGGNPWYLTTLVAAELLYDALYQWDKQGQVNVTETSLPFFKDLSSNVTTGSYAKSSSAYESLTSAVKTYADGFISVVQEYTPDGGALAEQYSRDQGTPVSASDLTWSYAAFLSAVGRRNGTVPASWGSSTANAVPSQCSGGTVSGSYTTPTVGSW
;
A
#
# COMPACT_ATOMS: atom_id res chain seq x y z
N MET A 1 -38.72 32.33 68.03
CA MET A 1 -39.87 31.40 68.02
C MET A 1 -40.61 31.49 66.69
N ARG A 2 -40.30 30.59 65.76
CA ARG A 2 -41.26 29.90 64.86
C ARG A 2 -40.47 29.02 63.89
N ASN A 3 -40.88 27.76 63.87
CA ASN A 3 -40.41 26.66 63.05
C ASN A 3 -40.58 26.95 61.55
N ASN A 4 -39.75 26.31 60.73
CA ASN A 4 -40.26 25.45 59.66
C ASN A 4 -39.27 24.30 59.39
N LEU A 5 -39.83 23.08 59.42
CA LEU A 5 -39.19 21.81 59.12
C LEU A 5 -38.88 21.70 57.63
N LEU A 6 -37.75 21.07 57.29
CA LEU A 6 -37.56 20.34 56.05
C LEU A 6 -36.88 19.00 56.36
N PHE A 7 -37.59 17.93 56.02
CA PHE A 7 -37.11 16.55 56.03
C PHE A 7 -36.17 16.32 54.84
N SER A 8 -35.04 15.65 55.06
CA SER A 8 -34.24 15.04 54.00
C SER A 8 -33.96 13.57 54.36
N LEU A 9 -34.51 12.66 53.57
CA LEU A 9 -34.29 11.22 53.64
C LEU A 9 -32.85 10.86 53.28
N ASN A 10 -32.23 10.02 54.10
CA ASN A 10 -31.00 9.29 53.77
C ASN A 10 -31.33 8.13 52.83
N ALA A 11 -30.73 8.10 51.64
CA ALA A 11 -30.68 6.91 50.78
C ALA A 11 -29.24 6.39 50.76
N ILE A 12 -29.06 5.19 51.31
CA ILE A 12 -27.82 4.40 51.25
C ILE A 12 -27.77 3.76 49.86
N ALA A 13 -26.84 4.19 49.01
CA ALA A 13 -26.52 3.51 47.76
C ALA A 13 -25.32 2.59 47.99
N GLY A 14 -25.57 1.28 48.01
CA GLY A 14 -24.53 0.25 48.01
C GLY A 14 -23.84 0.22 46.65
N ALA A 15 -22.53 0.43 46.63
CA ALA A 15 -21.70 0.22 45.45
C ALA A 15 -21.53 -1.28 45.22
N VAL A 16 -22.19 -1.81 44.19
CA VAL A 16 -21.92 -3.14 43.66
C VAL A 16 -20.77 -3.00 42.65
N ALA A 17 -19.58 -3.44 43.04
CA ALA A 17 -18.46 -3.59 42.12
C ALA A 17 -18.77 -4.74 41.15
N HIS A 18 -19.00 -4.41 39.88
CA HIS A 18 -19.03 -5.41 38.81
C HIS A 18 -17.60 -5.72 38.37
N PRO A 19 -17.12 -6.97 38.47
CA PRO A 19 -15.90 -7.37 37.79
C PRO A 19 -16.17 -7.38 36.28
N SER A 20 -15.66 -6.37 35.57
CA SER A 20 -15.56 -6.37 34.12
C SER A 20 -14.48 -7.37 33.71
N PHE A 21 -14.89 -8.61 33.47
CA PHE A 21 -14.06 -9.57 32.76
C PHE A 21 -13.95 -9.13 31.30
N PRO A 22 -12.74 -9.05 30.71
CA PRO A 22 -12.61 -8.87 29.27
C PRO A 22 -13.24 -10.11 28.61
N ILE A 23 -14.39 -9.91 27.97
CA ILE A 23 -14.98 -10.92 27.11
C ILE A 23 -14.04 -11.02 25.91
N HIS A 24 -13.11 -11.96 25.93
CA HIS A 24 -12.43 -12.39 24.72
C HIS A 24 -13.50 -12.91 23.77
N LYS A 25 -13.85 -12.08 22.79
CA LYS A 25 -14.76 -12.44 21.70
C LYS A 25 -14.20 -13.76 21.13
N ARG A 26 -15.01 -14.82 21.13
CA ARG A 26 -14.61 -16.11 20.58
C ARG A 26 -14.27 -15.89 19.11
N GLN A 27 -12.99 -15.84 18.79
CA GLN A 27 -12.52 -15.56 17.43
C GLN A 27 -13.12 -16.62 16.51
N SER A 28 -13.85 -16.16 15.49
CA SER A 28 -14.37 -17.04 14.45
C SER A 28 -13.21 -17.67 13.68
N ASP A 29 -13.48 -18.79 13.01
CA ASP A 29 -12.49 -19.39 12.11
C ASP A 29 -11.98 -18.35 11.09
N LEU A 30 -10.66 -18.30 10.88
CA LEU A 30 -10.03 -17.26 10.03
C LEU A 30 -10.55 -17.33 8.59
N ASN A 31 -10.78 -18.52 8.06
CA ASN A 31 -11.31 -18.66 6.69
C ASN A 31 -12.76 -18.17 6.64
N ALA A 32 -13.58 -18.42 7.66
CA ALA A 32 -14.95 -17.88 7.75
C ALA A 32 -14.96 -16.34 7.82
N PHE A 33 -13.99 -15.72 8.52
CA PHE A 33 -13.83 -14.27 8.50
C PHE A 33 -13.47 -13.78 7.10
N ILE A 34 -12.49 -14.40 6.44
CA ILE A 34 -12.08 -14.01 5.08
C ILE A 34 -13.24 -14.14 4.09
N GLU A 35 -13.99 -15.25 4.14
CA GLU A 35 -15.17 -15.49 3.29
C GLU A 35 -16.25 -14.41 3.48
N THR A 36 -16.46 -13.97 4.72
CA THR A 36 -17.43 -12.91 5.05
C THR A 36 -16.92 -11.53 4.66
N GLN A 37 -15.65 -11.23 4.94
CA GLN A 37 -15.06 -9.91 4.81
C GLN A 37 -14.70 -9.57 3.35
N THR A 38 -14.35 -10.55 2.51
CA THR A 38 -13.99 -10.32 1.11
C THR A 38 -15.07 -9.58 0.31
N PRO A 39 -16.35 -10.04 0.26
CA PRO A 39 -17.40 -9.30 -0.44
C PRO A 39 -17.71 -7.94 0.21
N ILE A 40 -17.54 -7.80 1.52
CA ILE A 40 -17.73 -6.51 2.23
C ILE A 40 -16.65 -5.52 1.79
N ALA A 41 -15.38 -5.93 1.78
CA ALA A 41 -14.26 -5.08 1.39
C ALA A 41 -14.37 -4.65 -0.08
N LYS A 42 -14.73 -5.59 -0.97
CA LYS A 42 -14.98 -5.27 -2.39
C LYS A 42 -16.09 -4.24 -2.55
N GLN A 43 -17.21 -4.42 -1.85
CA GLN A 43 -18.30 -3.45 -1.90
C GLN A 43 -17.91 -2.12 -1.24
N GLY A 44 -17.08 -2.14 -0.20
CA GLY A 44 -16.50 -0.96 0.44
C GLY A 44 -15.69 -0.11 -0.53
N VAL A 45 -14.83 -0.74 -1.33
CA VAL A 45 -14.11 -0.07 -2.43
C VAL A 45 -15.10 0.55 -3.42
N LEU A 46 -16.01 -0.24 -3.98
CA LEU A 46 -16.95 0.25 -5.01
C LEU A 46 -17.89 1.34 -4.50
N ASN A 47 -18.29 1.29 -3.23
CA ASN A 47 -19.12 2.32 -2.61
C ASN A 47 -18.41 3.68 -2.49
N ASN A 48 -17.06 3.69 -2.55
CA ASN A 48 -16.24 4.89 -2.46
C ASN A 48 -15.74 5.40 -3.83
N ILE A 49 -16.26 4.86 -4.94
CA ILE A 49 -15.90 5.29 -6.29
C ILE A 49 -17.10 5.98 -6.96
N GLY A 50 -16.90 7.20 -7.44
CA GLY A 50 -17.93 7.94 -8.17
C GLY A 50 -18.23 7.34 -9.55
N ALA A 51 -19.38 7.60 -10.16
CA ALA A 51 -20.47 8.45 -9.66
C ALA A 51 -21.56 7.64 -8.91
N ASP A 52 -21.52 6.32 -9.00
CA ASP A 52 -22.56 5.42 -8.47
C ASP A 52 -22.26 4.88 -7.07
N GLY A 53 -21.09 5.21 -6.51
CA GLY A 53 -20.66 4.81 -5.17
C GLY A 53 -21.58 5.34 -4.08
N LYS A 54 -22.18 4.41 -3.32
CA LYS A 54 -23.24 4.70 -2.32
C LYS A 54 -22.79 5.59 -1.17
N LEU A 55 -21.49 5.67 -0.87
CA LEU A 55 -20.97 6.44 0.25
C LEU A 55 -20.41 7.80 -0.18
N VAL A 56 -20.33 8.07 -1.49
CA VAL A 56 -19.61 9.23 -2.04
C VAL A 56 -20.44 10.05 -3.02
N GLU A 57 -21.72 10.25 -2.70
CA GLU A 57 -22.60 11.11 -3.47
C GLU A 57 -21.95 12.48 -3.76
N GLY A 58 -21.89 12.83 -5.05
CA GLY A 58 -21.26 14.05 -5.56
C GLY A 58 -19.82 13.86 -6.10
N ALA A 59 -19.21 12.69 -5.93
CA ALA A 59 -17.95 12.35 -6.59
C ALA A 59 -18.15 12.16 -8.10
N ALA A 60 -17.22 12.66 -8.91
CA ALA A 60 -17.27 12.49 -10.36
C ALA A 60 -17.03 11.03 -10.77
N ALA A 61 -17.49 10.64 -11.96
CA ALA A 61 -17.30 9.29 -12.50
C ALA A 61 -15.80 8.90 -12.52
N GLY A 62 -15.49 7.73 -11.98
CA GLY A 62 -14.13 7.19 -11.92
C GLY A 62 -13.26 7.74 -10.80
N ILE A 63 -13.76 8.69 -10.00
CA ILE A 63 -12.99 9.25 -8.89
C ILE A 63 -13.11 8.37 -7.66
N VAL A 64 -11.96 7.85 -7.24
CA VAL A 64 -11.78 7.11 -5.99
C VAL A 64 -11.64 8.10 -4.84
N VAL A 65 -12.59 8.10 -3.91
CA VAL A 65 -12.52 8.92 -2.69
C VAL A 65 -11.79 8.13 -1.61
N ALA A 66 -10.90 8.76 -0.85
CA ALA A 66 -10.14 8.07 0.19
C ALA A 66 -11.05 7.52 1.30
N SER A 67 -12.01 8.32 1.77
CA SER A 67 -13.04 7.92 2.73
C SER A 67 -14.29 8.81 2.58
N PRO A 68 -15.50 8.31 2.89
CA PRO A 68 -16.70 9.13 2.95
C PRO A 68 -16.72 10.12 4.11
N SER A 69 -15.75 10.07 5.04
CA SER A 69 -15.65 10.97 6.18
C SER A 69 -15.42 12.41 5.73
N LYS A 70 -16.35 13.31 6.09
CA LYS A 70 -16.29 14.75 5.79
C LYS A 70 -15.83 15.60 6.99
N SER A 71 -15.44 14.97 8.11
CA SER A 71 -15.06 15.67 9.32
C SER A 71 -14.26 14.80 10.29
N ASN A 72 -13.16 15.34 10.82
CA ASN A 72 -12.33 14.79 11.91
C ASN A 72 -11.98 13.28 11.76
N PRO A 73 -11.21 12.90 10.73
CA PRO A 73 -10.64 13.78 9.69
C PRO A 73 -11.57 13.93 8.47
N ASP A 74 -11.41 15.03 7.73
CA ASP A 74 -12.07 15.23 6.44
C ASP A 74 -11.23 14.62 5.31
N TYR A 75 -11.68 13.48 4.81
CA TYR A 75 -11.02 12.66 3.79
C TYR A 75 -11.86 12.57 2.51
N PHE A 76 -12.87 13.43 2.36
CA PHE A 76 -13.75 13.47 1.20
C PHE A 76 -13.07 14.18 0.00
N TYR A 77 -11.94 13.61 -0.41
CA TYR A 77 -11.09 14.03 -1.52
C TYR A 77 -10.59 12.78 -2.25
N THR A 78 -10.03 12.99 -3.43
CA THR A 78 -9.30 11.95 -4.15
C THR A 78 -7.82 12.21 -4.03
N TRP A 79 -7.07 11.20 -3.58
CA TRP A 79 -5.61 11.21 -3.59
C TRP A 79 -5.13 10.40 -4.79
N THR A 80 -4.15 10.91 -5.53
CA THR A 80 -3.59 10.23 -6.70
C THR A 80 -2.99 8.86 -6.30
N ARG A 81 -2.35 8.77 -5.12
CA ARG A 81 -1.82 7.52 -4.57
C ARG A 81 -2.93 6.52 -4.27
N ASP A 82 -3.90 6.89 -3.43
CA ASP A 82 -4.98 6.01 -3.01
C ASP A 82 -5.80 5.51 -4.21
N ALA A 83 -6.06 6.39 -5.18
CA ALA A 83 -6.72 6.04 -6.43
C ALA A 83 -5.89 5.06 -7.27
N GLY A 84 -4.59 5.33 -7.45
CA GLY A 84 -3.69 4.43 -8.19
C GLY A 84 -3.61 3.04 -7.58
N LEU A 85 -3.36 2.94 -6.28
CA LEU A 85 -3.26 1.66 -5.55
C LEU A 85 -4.58 0.90 -5.54
N THR A 86 -5.70 1.59 -5.29
CA THR A 86 -7.02 0.95 -5.28
C THR A 86 -7.39 0.45 -6.67
N MET A 87 -7.12 1.25 -7.72
CA MET A 87 -7.47 0.85 -9.07
C MET A 87 -6.58 -0.25 -9.62
N GLU A 88 -5.31 -0.35 -9.20
CA GLU A 88 -4.47 -1.52 -9.52
C GLU A 88 -5.13 -2.81 -8.99
N GLU A 89 -5.61 -2.83 -7.75
CA GLU A 89 -6.35 -3.97 -7.17
C GLU A 89 -7.69 -4.25 -7.91
N VAL A 90 -8.46 -3.22 -8.26
CA VAL A 90 -9.71 -3.38 -9.05
C VAL A 90 -9.41 -3.97 -10.43
N ILE A 91 -8.32 -3.54 -11.07
CA ILE A 91 -7.86 -4.04 -12.37
C ILE A 91 -7.39 -5.50 -12.27
N GLU A 92 -6.68 -5.87 -11.20
CA GLU A 92 -6.30 -7.26 -10.95
C GLU A 92 -7.53 -8.16 -10.81
N GLN A 93 -8.59 -7.73 -10.12
CA GLN A 93 -9.84 -8.49 -10.03
C GLN A 93 -10.57 -8.60 -11.37
N PHE A 94 -10.55 -7.55 -12.20
CA PHE A 94 -11.06 -7.59 -13.57
C PHE A 94 -10.31 -8.62 -14.41
N ILE A 95 -8.98 -8.58 -14.39
CA ILE A 95 -8.12 -9.57 -15.08
C ILE A 95 -8.36 -10.98 -14.53
N GLY A 96 -8.63 -11.10 -13.24
CA GLY A 96 -9.02 -12.34 -12.55
C GLY A 96 -10.41 -12.88 -12.93
N GLY A 97 -11.20 -12.14 -13.72
CA GLY A 97 -12.44 -12.61 -14.32
C GLY A 97 -13.70 -11.83 -13.95
N ASP A 98 -13.61 -10.78 -13.12
CA ASP A 98 -14.78 -9.94 -12.84
C ASP A 98 -14.96 -8.84 -13.89
N ALA A 99 -15.58 -9.21 -15.01
CA ALA A 99 -15.88 -8.29 -16.10
C ALA A 99 -16.82 -7.12 -15.71
N THR A 100 -17.52 -7.18 -14.57
CA THR A 100 -18.44 -6.10 -14.16
C THR A 100 -17.69 -4.81 -13.78
N LEU A 101 -16.39 -4.93 -13.48
CA LEU A 101 -15.52 -3.82 -13.07
C LEU A 101 -15.04 -2.96 -14.24
N GLU A 102 -15.15 -3.42 -15.49
CA GLU A 102 -14.54 -2.74 -16.65
C GLU A 102 -15.03 -1.30 -16.82
N SER A 103 -16.33 -1.05 -16.64
CA SER A 103 -16.91 0.29 -16.72
C SER A 103 -16.33 1.25 -15.66
N THR A 104 -16.05 0.74 -14.46
CA THR A 104 -15.42 1.52 -13.39
C THR A 104 -13.98 1.86 -13.75
N ILE A 105 -13.25 0.91 -14.33
CA ILE A 105 -11.86 1.11 -14.79
C ILE A 105 -11.79 2.14 -15.92
N GLN A 106 -12.67 2.03 -16.91
CA GLN A 106 -12.76 3.00 -18.02
C GLN A 106 -13.09 4.41 -17.52
N ASN A 107 -14.05 4.54 -16.60
CA ASN A 107 -14.35 5.81 -15.96
C ASN A 107 -13.14 6.38 -15.19
N TYR A 108 -12.35 5.53 -14.51
CA TYR A 108 -11.12 5.96 -13.87
C TYR A 108 -10.13 6.54 -14.89
N VAL A 109 -9.88 5.85 -16.01
CA VAL A 109 -9.02 6.36 -17.10
C VAL A 109 -9.51 7.74 -17.59
N ASP A 110 -10.81 7.88 -17.87
CA ASP A 110 -11.44 9.13 -18.30
C ASP A 110 -11.25 10.26 -17.26
N SER A 111 -11.35 9.93 -15.97
CA SER A 111 -11.17 10.87 -14.88
C SER A 111 -9.72 11.36 -14.78
N GLN A 112 -8.74 10.47 -14.98
CA GLN A 112 -7.32 10.79 -14.88
C GLN A 112 -6.84 11.66 -16.03
N ALA A 113 -7.37 11.46 -17.25
CA ALA A 113 -7.14 12.37 -18.37
C ALA A 113 -7.57 13.81 -18.06
N LYS A 114 -8.73 13.98 -17.39
CA LYS A 114 -9.21 15.29 -16.93
C LYS A 114 -8.34 15.85 -15.82
N GLN A 115 -7.99 15.02 -14.83
CA GLN A 115 -7.20 15.42 -13.66
C GLN A 115 -5.79 15.92 -14.05
N GLN A 116 -5.10 15.25 -14.99
CA GLN A 116 -3.77 15.67 -15.45
C GLN A 116 -3.76 17.10 -16.05
N ALA A 117 -4.89 17.57 -16.59
CA ALA A 117 -5.01 18.90 -17.17
C ALA A 117 -5.25 20.02 -16.13
N VAL A 118 -5.54 19.66 -14.87
CA VAL A 118 -5.88 20.62 -13.82
C VAL A 118 -4.63 21.30 -13.29
N SER A 119 -4.52 22.61 -13.55
CA SER A 119 -3.52 23.45 -12.86
C SER A 119 -3.84 23.54 -11.37
N ASN A 120 -2.83 23.39 -10.53
CA ASN A 120 -2.96 23.23 -9.09
C ASN A 120 -1.75 23.86 -8.37
N PRO A 121 -1.70 23.86 -7.02
CA PRO A 121 -0.59 24.50 -6.29
C PRO A 121 0.79 23.88 -6.51
N SER A 122 0.92 22.61 -6.93
CA SER A 122 2.20 22.03 -7.34
C SER A 122 2.65 22.52 -8.72
N GLY A 123 1.72 22.95 -9.57
CA GLY A 123 1.99 23.61 -10.84
C GLY A 123 1.01 23.21 -11.96
N GLY A 124 1.51 23.07 -13.18
CA GLY A 124 0.70 22.82 -14.37
C GLY A 124 1.21 21.66 -15.23
N LEU A 125 0.44 21.32 -16.27
CA LEU A 125 0.83 20.24 -17.19
C LEU A 125 1.96 20.66 -18.13
N SER A 126 2.13 21.95 -18.44
CA SER A 126 3.11 22.44 -19.44
C SER A 126 4.57 22.04 -19.14
N ASP A 127 4.92 21.83 -17.87
CA ASP A 127 6.21 21.32 -17.41
C ASP A 127 6.06 20.04 -16.56
N GLY A 128 4.85 19.48 -16.51
CA GLY A 128 4.48 18.29 -15.74
C GLY A 128 4.40 18.48 -14.22
N SER A 129 4.77 19.63 -13.68
CA SER A 129 4.86 19.85 -12.22
C SER A 129 3.54 19.60 -11.48
N GLY A 130 2.41 19.88 -12.13
CA GLY A 130 1.07 19.65 -11.57
C GLY A 130 0.69 18.17 -11.40
N LEU A 131 1.41 17.23 -12.02
CA LEU A 131 1.08 15.80 -11.98
C LEU A 131 1.27 15.16 -10.60
N ALA A 132 2.13 15.74 -9.77
CA ALA A 132 2.45 15.28 -8.41
C ALA A 132 1.72 16.04 -7.30
N GLU A 133 0.65 16.76 -7.64
CA GLU A 133 -0.29 17.23 -6.63
C GLU A 133 -0.92 16.00 -5.94
N PRO A 134 -0.83 15.90 -4.61
CA PRO A 134 -1.25 14.69 -3.91
C PRO A 134 -2.75 14.43 -4.05
N LYS A 135 -3.55 15.49 -3.94
CA LYS A 135 -5.01 15.38 -3.81
C LYS A 135 -5.79 16.48 -4.51
N PHE A 136 -7.03 16.14 -4.85
CA PHE A 136 -8.00 16.98 -5.54
C PHE A 136 -9.37 16.84 -4.86
N TYR A 137 -10.26 17.82 -5.05
CA TYR A 137 -11.65 17.62 -4.67
C TYR A 137 -12.29 16.49 -5.50
N VAL A 138 -13.32 15.84 -4.96
CA VAL A 138 -13.97 14.69 -5.62
C VAL A 138 -14.64 15.02 -6.96
N ASN A 139 -14.77 16.31 -7.28
CA ASN A 139 -15.25 16.80 -8.57
C ASN A 139 -14.11 17.13 -9.56
N ILE A 140 -12.88 16.68 -9.27
CA ILE A 140 -11.65 16.87 -10.07
C ILE A 140 -11.07 18.30 -10.00
N SER A 141 -11.70 19.23 -9.27
CA SER A 141 -11.11 20.57 -9.09
C SER A 141 -9.89 20.56 -8.16
N GLN A 142 -8.98 21.51 -8.38
CA GLN A 142 -7.77 21.67 -7.57
C GLN A 142 -8.08 21.88 -6.08
N PHE A 143 -7.31 21.23 -5.22
CA PHE A 143 -7.28 21.54 -3.79
C PHE A 143 -6.27 22.66 -3.54
N THR A 144 -6.72 23.79 -2.96
CA THR A 144 -5.90 25.02 -2.89
C THR A 144 -5.25 25.28 -1.53
N ASP A 145 -5.67 24.59 -0.47
CA ASP A 145 -5.10 24.82 0.86
C ASP A 145 -3.69 24.24 1.01
N SER A 146 -3.00 24.66 2.07
CA SER A 146 -1.68 24.13 2.42
C SER A 146 -1.70 22.62 2.65
N TRP A 147 -0.70 21.92 2.11
CA TRP A 147 -0.57 20.48 2.17
C TRP A 147 0.90 20.08 1.93
N GLY A 148 1.29 18.88 2.34
CA GLY A 148 2.60 18.30 2.03
C GLY A 148 2.70 17.94 0.55
N ARG A 149 3.12 18.89 -0.29
CA ARG A 149 3.24 18.77 -1.76
C ARG A 149 4.61 19.20 -2.26
N PRO A 150 5.10 18.68 -3.41
CA PRO A 150 4.51 17.59 -4.19
C PRO A 150 4.74 16.22 -3.53
N GLN A 151 3.93 15.22 -3.88
CA GLN A 151 4.17 13.81 -3.58
C GLN A 151 4.42 13.07 -4.88
N ARG A 152 5.64 12.55 -5.05
CA ARG A 152 6.17 12.16 -6.36
C ARG A 152 5.88 10.69 -6.72
N ASP A 153 5.21 9.96 -5.85
CA ASP A 153 4.76 8.57 -6.02
C ASP A 153 3.48 8.49 -6.86
N GLY A 154 2.58 9.47 -6.76
CA GLY A 154 1.28 9.46 -7.45
C GLY A 154 1.36 9.15 -8.95
N PRO A 155 2.19 9.88 -9.75
CA PRO A 155 2.36 9.58 -11.17
C PRO A 155 2.82 8.14 -11.45
N ALA A 156 3.77 7.62 -10.66
CA ALA A 156 4.25 6.24 -10.84
C ALA A 156 3.15 5.21 -10.59
N LEU A 157 2.39 5.36 -9.50
CA LEU A 157 1.29 4.47 -9.13
C LEU A 157 0.15 4.51 -10.15
N ARG A 158 -0.20 5.70 -10.65
CA ARG A 158 -1.19 5.86 -11.71
C ARG A 158 -0.73 5.21 -13.01
N ALA A 159 0.54 5.39 -13.39
CA ALA A 159 1.10 4.73 -14.56
C ALA A 159 1.02 3.20 -14.43
N SER A 160 1.42 2.63 -13.30
CA SER A 160 1.35 1.18 -13.04
C SER A 160 -0.07 0.61 -13.20
N ALA A 161 -1.06 1.24 -12.56
CA ALA A 161 -2.45 0.81 -12.68
C ALA A 161 -2.94 0.84 -14.15
N LEU A 162 -2.66 1.93 -14.87
CA LEU A 162 -3.07 2.09 -16.26
C LEU A 162 -2.32 1.15 -17.22
N ILE A 163 -1.05 0.84 -16.95
CA ILE A 163 -0.26 -0.14 -17.70
C ILE A 163 -0.83 -1.55 -17.50
N ALA A 164 -1.24 -1.91 -16.29
CA ALA A 164 -1.87 -3.21 -16.03
C ALA A 164 -3.15 -3.40 -16.86
N TYR A 165 -4.05 -2.40 -16.88
CA TYR A 165 -5.26 -2.46 -17.71
C TYR A 165 -4.92 -2.42 -19.20
N GLY A 166 -4.00 -1.54 -19.60
CA GLY A 166 -3.53 -1.43 -20.99
C GLY A 166 -2.99 -2.76 -21.53
N ASN A 167 -2.17 -3.49 -20.75
CA ASN A 167 -1.67 -4.81 -21.12
C ASN A 167 -2.80 -5.84 -21.28
N SER A 168 -3.83 -5.80 -20.44
CA SER A 168 -5.01 -6.67 -20.60
C SER A 168 -5.74 -6.42 -21.92
N LEU A 169 -5.85 -5.16 -22.34
CA LEU A 169 -6.46 -4.78 -23.61
C LEU A 169 -5.57 -5.13 -24.81
N ILE A 170 -4.25 -4.95 -24.71
CA ILE A 170 -3.29 -5.40 -25.73
C ILE A 170 -3.43 -6.91 -25.96
N SER A 171 -3.55 -7.69 -24.88
CA SER A 171 -3.74 -9.15 -24.98
C SER A 171 -5.07 -9.57 -25.62
N SER A 172 -6.02 -8.64 -25.70
CA SER A 172 -7.33 -8.80 -26.35
C SER A 172 -7.41 -8.09 -27.71
N ASP A 173 -6.27 -7.85 -28.36
CA ASP A 173 -6.15 -7.18 -29.67
C ASP A 173 -6.71 -5.75 -29.74
N LYS A 174 -6.85 -5.06 -28.59
CA LYS A 174 -7.37 -3.67 -28.49
C LYS A 174 -6.25 -2.61 -28.46
N GLN A 175 -5.14 -2.83 -29.15
CA GLN A 175 -3.98 -1.93 -29.14
C GLN A 175 -4.32 -0.48 -29.54
N SER A 176 -5.23 -0.28 -30.50
CA SER A 176 -5.67 1.05 -30.94
C SER A 176 -6.39 1.83 -29.84
N VAL A 177 -7.22 1.15 -29.04
CA VAL A 177 -7.90 1.73 -27.87
C VAL A 177 -6.88 2.16 -26.83
N VAL A 178 -5.89 1.32 -26.56
CA VAL A 178 -4.82 1.61 -25.60
C VAL A 178 -3.99 2.82 -26.02
N LYS A 179 -3.60 2.90 -27.30
CA LYS A 179 -2.90 4.06 -27.86
C LYS A 179 -3.69 5.36 -27.77
N ALA A 180 -5.00 5.29 -27.99
CA ALA A 180 -5.86 6.47 -27.98
C ALA A 180 -6.16 6.96 -26.56
N ASN A 181 -6.48 6.03 -25.64
CA ASN A 181 -7.12 6.38 -24.37
C ASN A 181 -6.19 6.28 -23.16
N ILE A 182 -5.16 5.43 -23.21
CA ILE A 182 -4.33 5.08 -22.05
C ILE A 182 -2.91 5.64 -22.20
N TRP A 183 -2.27 5.37 -23.33
CA TRP A 183 -0.86 5.74 -23.55
C TRP A 183 -0.56 7.22 -23.30
N PRO A 184 -1.37 8.21 -23.74
CA PRO A 184 -1.07 9.62 -23.51
C PRO A 184 -1.03 9.99 -22.01
N ILE A 185 -1.86 9.34 -21.19
CA ILE A 185 -1.88 9.54 -19.73
C ILE A 185 -0.62 8.94 -19.10
N VAL A 186 -0.30 7.69 -19.46
CA VAL A 186 0.89 6.97 -19.00
C VAL A 186 2.17 7.71 -19.39
N GLN A 187 2.25 8.21 -20.64
CA GLN A 187 3.42 8.93 -21.13
C GLN A 187 3.71 10.19 -20.32
N ASN A 188 2.69 10.96 -19.94
CA ASN A 188 2.86 12.13 -19.07
C ASN A 188 3.40 11.74 -17.70
N ASP A 189 2.85 10.70 -17.08
CA ASP A 189 3.27 10.25 -15.76
C ASP A 189 4.70 9.68 -15.76
N LEU A 190 5.07 8.87 -16.76
CA LEU A 190 6.44 8.37 -16.91
C LEU A 190 7.43 9.50 -17.20
N SER A 191 7.01 10.49 -18.00
CA SER A 191 7.80 11.71 -18.26
C SER A 191 8.07 12.49 -16.98
N TYR A 192 7.06 12.61 -16.11
CA TYR A 192 7.23 13.22 -14.79
C TYR A 192 8.27 12.47 -13.96
N VAL A 193 8.17 11.14 -13.89
CA VAL A 193 9.13 10.32 -13.14
C VAL A 193 10.54 10.52 -13.67
N GLY A 194 10.76 10.40 -14.99
CA GLY A 194 12.09 10.59 -15.59
C GLY A 194 12.68 11.99 -15.37
N GLN A 195 11.83 13.02 -15.26
CA GLN A 195 12.25 14.41 -15.06
C GLN A 195 12.52 14.77 -13.59
N TYR A 196 11.73 14.23 -12.66
CA TYR A 196 11.67 14.73 -11.29
C TYR A 196 12.08 13.72 -10.20
N TRP A 197 12.43 12.47 -10.54
CA TRP A 197 12.77 11.43 -9.55
C TRP A 197 13.89 11.85 -8.59
N ASN A 198 14.90 12.59 -9.08
CA ASN A 198 16.05 13.03 -8.30
C ASN A 198 15.83 14.39 -7.59
N GLN A 199 14.58 14.71 -7.24
CA GLN A 199 14.22 15.87 -6.44
C GLN A 199 13.44 15.43 -5.21
N THR A 200 13.67 16.10 -4.09
CA THR A 200 12.92 15.83 -2.85
C THR A 200 11.43 16.09 -3.05
N GLY A 201 10.59 15.32 -2.36
CA GLY A 201 9.14 15.49 -2.25
C GLY A 201 8.66 15.04 -0.88
N PHE A 202 7.36 15.06 -0.64
CA PHE A 202 6.78 14.46 0.56
C PHE A 202 6.64 12.95 0.38
N ASP A 203 6.79 12.21 1.47
CA ASP A 203 6.57 10.77 1.52
C ASP A 203 5.07 10.39 1.44
N LEU A 204 4.77 9.10 1.35
CA LEU A 204 3.40 8.58 1.25
C LEU A 204 2.52 8.90 2.47
N TRP A 205 3.14 9.25 3.59
CA TRP A 205 2.48 9.69 4.82
C TRP A 205 2.25 11.20 4.87
N GLU A 206 2.67 11.92 3.84
CA GLU A 206 2.42 13.35 3.62
C GLU A 206 3.13 14.26 4.63
N GLU A 207 4.19 13.77 5.26
CA GLU A 207 4.80 14.39 6.44
C GLU A 207 6.26 14.77 6.25
N VAL A 208 7.03 13.90 5.59
CA VAL A 208 8.49 14.01 5.51
C VAL A 208 8.89 14.51 4.15
N GLN A 209 9.43 15.72 4.09
CA GLN A 209 10.05 16.23 2.87
C GLN A 209 11.48 15.69 2.74
N GLY A 210 11.71 14.84 1.74
CA GLY A 210 12.99 14.18 1.51
C GLY A 210 12.95 13.26 0.29
N SER A 211 13.74 12.19 0.32
CA SER A 211 13.64 11.05 -0.59
C SER A 211 13.04 9.87 0.17
N SER A 212 11.94 9.31 -0.32
CA SER A 212 11.18 8.23 0.35
C SER A 212 11.37 6.90 -0.37
N PHE A 213 11.62 5.82 0.38
CA PHE A 213 11.87 4.49 -0.18
C PHE A 213 10.70 4.02 -1.05
N PHE A 214 9.47 4.08 -0.53
CA PHE A 214 8.26 3.73 -1.27
C PHE A 214 8.20 4.47 -2.61
N THR A 215 8.41 5.79 -2.59
CA THR A 215 8.35 6.63 -3.78
C THR A 215 9.40 6.23 -4.82
N VAL A 216 10.65 6.03 -4.41
CA VAL A 216 11.74 5.63 -5.30
C VAL A 216 11.51 4.23 -5.88
N ALA A 217 11.03 3.28 -5.06
CA ALA A 217 10.75 1.92 -5.50
C ALA A 217 9.66 1.86 -6.57
N VAL A 218 8.52 2.53 -6.36
CA VAL A 218 7.42 2.52 -7.33
C VAL A 218 7.75 3.32 -8.59
N GLN A 219 8.56 4.38 -8.49
CA GLN A 219 9.09 5.10 -9.65
C GLN A 219 9.99 4.22 -10.51
N HIS A 220 10.84 3.40 -9.89
CA HIS A 220 11.66 2.42 -10.60
C HIS A 220 10.77 1.41 -11.35
N LYS A 221 9.82 0.77 -10.66
CA LYS A 221 8.85 -0.15 -11.27
C LYS A 221 8.16 0.48 -12.48
N ALA A 222 7.59 1.68 -12.31
CA ALA A 222 6.83 2.37 -13.35
C ALA A 222 7.66 2.62 -14.62
N LEU A 223 8.93 3.04 -14.50
CA LEU A 223 9.80 3.23 -15.67
C LEU A 223 10.16 1.91 -16.37
N VAL A 224 10.36 0.82 -15.61
CA VAL A 224 10.70 -0.49 -16.20
C VAL A 224 9.53 -1.06 -16.98
N GLU A 225 8.35 -1.15 -16.36
CA GLU A 225 7.16 -1.67 -17.03
C GLU A 225 6.64 -0.71 -18.10
N GLY A 226 6.87 0.60 -17.92
CA GLY A 226 6.57 1.64 -18.90
C GLY A 226 7.37 1.50 -20.19
N ASP A 227 8.67 1.14 -20.11
CA ASP A 227 9.49 0.87 -21.30
C ASP A 227 8.98 -0.36 -22.07
N ALA A 228 8.62 -1.42 -21.35
CA ALA A 228 8.02 -2.61 -21.96
C ALA A 228 6.65 -2.31 -22.61
N PHE A 229 5.81 -1.53 -21.92
CA PHE A 229 4.50 -1.12 -22.43
C PHE A 229 4.60 -0.23 -23.67
N ALA A 230 5.51 0.74 -23.67
CA ALA A 230 5.78 1.59 -24.83
C ALA A 230 6.19 0.73 -26.05
N LYS A 231 7.11 -0.23 -25.86
CA LYS A 231 7.53 -1.15 -26.93
C LYS A 231 6.38 -2.02 -27.45
N ALA A 232 5.52 -2.51 -26.56
CA ALA A 232 4.34 -3.30 -26.95
C ALA A 232 3.36 -2.50 -27.83
N LEU A 233 3.34 -1.17 -27.68
CA LEU A 233 2.57 -0.26 -28.52
C LEU A 233 3.37 0.24 -29.74
N GLY A 234 4.67 -0.04 -29.86
CA GLY A 234 5.52 0.58 -30.88
C GLY A 234 5.72 2.09 -30.67
N GLU A 235 5.68 2.52 -29.40
CA GLU A 235 5.99 3.86 -28.91
C GLU A 235 7.37 3.87 -28.24
N GLU A 236 7.89 5.05 -27.91
CA GLU A 236 9.15 5.21 -27.17
C GLU A 236 8.93 5.80 -25.78
N CYS A 237 9.67 5.32 -24.79
CA CYS A 237 9.76 5.92 -23.46
C CYS A 237 11.17 6.45 -23.18
N GLN A 238 11.47 7.66 -23.63
CA GLN A 238 12.79 8.29 -23.39
C GLN A 238 13.07 8.48 -21.89
N ALA A 239 12.03 8.82 -21.12
CA ALA A 239 12.11 8.95 -19.66
C ALA A 239 12.52 7.64 -18.96
N CYS A 240 12.18 6.49 -19.53
CA CYS A 240 12.46 5.19 -18.91
C CYS A 240 13.97 4.84 -18.90
N SER A 241 14.79 5.55 -19.67
CA SER A 241 16.24 5.35 -19.72
C SER A 241 16.97 5.61 -18.38
N VAL A 242 16.34 6.31 -17.44
CA VAL A 242 16.93 6.58 -16.11
C VAL A 242 16.59 5.53 -15.05
N ALA A 243 15.78 4.50 -15.36
CA ALA A 243 15.43 3.45 -14.40
C ALA A 243 16.63 2.83 -13.67
N PRO A 244 17.77 2.52 -14.33
CA PRO A 244 18.95 1.99 -13.62
C PRO A 244 19.52 2.97 -12.58
N GLN A 245 19.40 4.28 -12.77
CA GLN A 245 19.87 5.28 -11.82
C GLN A 245 18.94 5.39 -10.60
N ILE A 246 17.63 5.25 -10.81
CA ILE A 246 16.64 5.15 -9.71
C ILE A 246 16.94 3.90 -8.87
N LEU A 247 17.20 2.75 -9.51
CA LEU A 247 17.59 1.53 -8.81
C LEU A 247 18.90 1.71 -8.02
N CYS A 248 19.85 2.46 -8.57
CA CYS A 248 21.10 2.80 -7.88
C CYS A 248 20.83 3.59 -6.60
N HIS A 249 20.01 4.64 -6.68
CA HIS A 249 19.60 5.42 -5.51
C HIS A 249 18.78 4.60 -4.50
N LEU A 250 17.96 3.65 -4.97
CA LEU A 250 17.19 2.75 -4.09
C LEU A 250 18.11 1.96 -3.13
N GLN A 251 19.37 1.73 -3.48
CA GLN A 251 20.32 1.04 -2.62
C GLN A 251 20.74 1.88 -1.40
N ASP A 252 20.67 3.22 -1.49
CA ASP A 252 21.08 4.14 -0.41
C ASP A 252 20.20 4.00 0.84
N PHE A 253 18.99 3.46 0.68
CA PHE A 253 18.03 3.27 1.76
C PHE A 253 18.39 2.09 2.68
N TRP A 254 19.27 1.17 2.26
CA TRP A 254 19.68 0.04 3.09
C TRP A 254 20.83 0.43 4.03
N ASN A 255 20.60 0.36 5.34
CA ASN A 255 21.61 0.74 6.34
C ASN A 255 22.53 -0.40 6.80
N GLY A 256 22.43 -1.59 6.19
CA GLY A 256 23.12 -2.79 6.65
C GLY A 256 22.26 -3.76 7.47
N SER A 257 21.08 -3.33 7.94
CA SER A 257 20.17 -4.16 8.75
C SER A 257 18.68 -3.95 8.43
N ALA A 258 18.28 -2.72 8.11
CA ALA A 258 16.92 -2.34 7.76
C ALA A 258 16.93 -1.32 6.62
N VAL A 259 15.75 -1.09 6.05
CA VAL A 259 15.49 0.01 5.15
C VAL A 259 15.20 1.26 5.99
N LEU A 260 15.94 2.35 5.77
CA LEU A 260 15.64 3.67 6.31
C LEU A 260 14.66 4.36 5.38
N SER A 261 13.36 4.32 5.68
CA SER A 261 12.32 4.70 4.71
C SER A 261 12.36 6.13 4.19
N ASN A 262 13.08 7.05 4.84
CA ASN A 262 13.27 8.43 4.38
C ASN A 262 14.73 8.88 4.53
N LEU A 263 15.25 9.54 3.50
CA LEU A 263 16.60 10.09 3.44
C LEU A 263 16.58 11.61 3.13
N PRO A 264 17.40 12.43 3.82
CA PRO A 264 18.13 12.09 5.05
C PRO A 264 17.15 11.75 6.19
N THR A 265 17.66 11.14 7.26
CA THR A 265 16.82 10.86 8.43
C THR A 265 16.35 12.17 9.07
N ASN A 266 15.12 12.15 9.60
CA ASN A 266 14.38 13.33 10.06
C ASN A 266 14.09 13.30 11.57
N GLY A 267 15.00 12.71 12.34
CA GLY A 267 14.80 12.47 13.78
C GLY A 267 13.95 11.25 14.12
N ARG A 268 13.44 10.52 13.12
CA ARG A 268 12.84 9.18 13.26
C ARG A 268 13.91 8.09 13.13
N SER A 269 13.62 6.90 13.64
CA SER A 269 14.46 5.70 13.51
C SER A 269 14.66 5.26 12.05
N GLY A 270 13.70 5.58 11.17
CA GLY A 270 13.67 5.11 9.78
C GLY A 270 12.95 3.77 9.59
N LEU A 271 12.59 3.07 10.68
CA LEU A 271 11.77 1.87 10.64
C LEU A 271 10.31 2.24 10.43
N ASP A 272 9.81 1.97 9.23
CA ASP A 272 8.49 2.42 8.79
C ASP A 272 7.89 1.40 7.82
N THR A 273 6.59 1.16 7.93
CA THR A 273 5.81 0.29 7.03
C THR A 273 5.80 0.81 5.58
N ASN A 274 6.20 2.05 5.33
CA ASN A 274 6.65 2.57 4.03
C ASN A 274 7.51 1.54 3.27
N SER A 275 8.50 0.95 3.96
CA SER A 275 9.41 -0.02 3.35
C SER A 275 8.73 -1.34 2.96
N LEU A 276 7.76 -1.80 3.75
CA LEU A 276 6.99 -3.01 3.45
C LEU A 276 6.00 -2.74 2.31
N LEU A 277 5.35 -1.58 2.32
CA LEU A 277 4.50 -1.11 1.22
C LEU A 277 5.29 -1.04 -0.09
N GLY A 278 6.52 -0.52 -0.06
CA GLY A 278 7.40 -0.50 -1.23
C GLY A 278 7.65 -1.92 -1.75
N SER A 279 7.98 -2.86 -0.87
CA SER A 279 8.25 -4.26 -1.24
C SER A 279 7.04 -4.95 -1.89
N ILE A 280 5.85 -4.84 -1.30
CA ILE A 280 4.64 -5.50 -1.85
C ILE A 280 4.14 -4.85 -3.14
N HIS A 281 4.22 -3.52 -3.26
CA HIS A 281 3.75 -2.83 -4.47
C HIS A 281 4.78 -2.87 -5.61
N THR A 282 5.99 -3.37 -5.35
CA THR A 282 6.98 -3.77 -6.37
C THR A 282 7.23 -5.28 -6.39
N PHE A 283 6.34 -6.09 -5.81
CA PHE A 283 6.39 -7.53 -5.92
C PHE A 283 6.33 -7.97 -7.38
N ASP A 284 7.24 -8.87 -7.79
CA ASP A 284 7.19 -9.55 -9.07
C ASP A 284 7.18 -11.06 -8.85
N PRO A 285 6.10 -11.78 -9.24
CA PRO A 285 6.04 -13.22 -9.07
C PRO A 285 7.06 -13.97 -9.93
N ALA A 286 7.67 -13.34 -10.94
CA ALA A 286 8.75 -13.94 -11.75
C ALA A 286 10.16 -13.66 -11.19
N ALA A 287 10.30 -12.82 -10.16
CA ALA A 287 11.59 -12.53 -9.55
C ALA A 287 12.13 -13.67 -8.68
N ALA A 288 13.46 -13.70 -8.58
CA ALA A 288 14.14 -14.39 -7.49
C ALA A 288 14.03 -13.58 -6.18
N CYS A 289 14.59 -14.11 -5.09
CA CYS A 289 14.73 -13.38 -3.82
C CYS A 289 15.82 -12.31 -3.90
N ASP A 290 15.55 -11.25 -4.67
CA ASP A 290 16.49 -10.21 -5.05
C ASP A 290 16.53 -9.07 -4.02
N ASP A 291 17.71 -8.85 -3.43
CA ASP A 291 17.97 -7.78 -2.46
C ASP A 291 18.08 -6.39 -3.13
N THR A 292 18.32 -6.31 -4.45
CA THR A 292 18.50 -5.03 -5.14
C THR A 292 17.18 -4.33 -5.43
N THR A 293 16.15 -5.11 -5.80
CA THR A 293 14.76 -4.63 -5.96
C THR A 293 13.90 -4.88 -4.72
N PHE A 294 14.50 -5.33 -3.61
CA PHE A 294 13.82 -5.55 -2.32
C PHE A 294 12.57 -6.44 -2.44
N GLN A 295 12.67 -7.52 -3.21
CA GLN A 295 11.57 -8.47 -3.38
C GLN A 295 11.13 -9.06 -2.02
N PRO A 296 9.86 -9.43 -1.84
CA PRO A 296 9.35 -9.91 -0.56
C PRO A 296 10.15 -11.06 0.07
N CYS A 297 10.63 -12.02 -0.74
CA CYS A 297 11.44 -13.13 -0.23
C CYS A 297 12.95 -12.81 -0.05
N SER A 298 13.39 -11.60 -0.38
CA SER A 298 14.79 -11.17 -0.28
C SER A 298 15.27 -11.11 1.17
N SER A 299 16.58 -11.23 1.37
CA SER A 299 17.13 -11.23 2.73
C SER A 299 16.95 -9.88 3.40
N ARG A 300 17.09 -8.78 2.65
CA ARG A 300 16.87 -7.41 3.13
C ARG A 300 15.42 -7.17 3.51
N ALA A 301 14.45 -7.60 2.69
CA ALA A 301 13.03 -7.42 2.98
C ALA A 301 12.60 -8.18 4.25
N LEU A 302 13.07 -9.42 4.43
CA LEU A 302 12.75 -10.23 5.62
C LEU A 302 13.39 -9.67 6.91
N SER A 303 14.65 -9.22 6.82
CA SER A 303 15.33 -8.57 7.95
C SER A 303 14.61 -7.29 8.36
N ASN A 304 14.24 -6.48 7.36
CA ASN A 304 13.48 -5.25 7.55
C ASN A 304 12.08 -5.51 8.11
N HIS A 305 11.35 -6.51 7.60
CA HIS A 305 10.02 -6.91 8.10
C HIS A 305 10.06 -7.19 9.60
N LYS A 306 11.03 -7.99 10.06
CA LYS A 306 11.24 -8.26 11.48
C LYS A 306 11.42 -6.96 12.27
N LEU A 307 12.35 -6.11 11.86
CA LEU A 307 12.70 -4.90 12.61
C LEU A 307 11.55 -3.88 12.66
N VAL A 308 10.84 -3.71 11.55
CA VAL A 308 9.63 -2.86 11.49
C VAL A 308 8.54 -3.41 12.41
N VAL A 309 8.19 -4.69 12.31
CA VAL A 309 7.16 -5.29 13.19
C VAL A 309 7.57 -5.23 14.66
N ASP A 310 8.83 -5.53 14.98
CA ASP A 310 9.34 -5.51 16.35
C ASP A 310 9.25 -4.11 16.98
N SER A 311 9.42 -3.04 16.18
CA SER A 311 9.29 -1.66 16.65
C SER A 311 7.89 -1.35 17.23
N PHE A 312 6.84 -2.05 16.76
CA PHE A 312 5.47 -1.84 17.21
C PHE A 312 5.06 -2.66 18.44
N ARG A 313 5.83 -3.71 18.77
CA ARG A 313 5.43 -4.67 19.82
C ARG A 313 5.34 -4.03 21.20
N SER A 314 6.19 -3.04 21.48
CA SER A 314 6.29 -2.41 22.80
C SER A 314 5.55 -1.07 22.92
N VAL A 315 5.13 -0.48 21.79
CA VAL A 315 4.50 0.85 21.78
C VAL A 315 2.97 0.79 21.87
N TYR A 316 2.33 -0.32 21.49
CA TYR A 316 0.87 -0.45 21.54
C TYR A 316 0.41 -1.39 22.66
N GLY A 317 -0.53 -0.94 23.48
CA GLY A 317 -1.09 -1.74 24.57
C GLY A 317 -1.74 -3.05 24.07
N ILE A 318 -2.39 -3.02 22.91
CA ILE A 318 -3.01 -4.20 22.28
C ILE A 318 -2.00 -5.26 21.80
N ASN A 319 -0.71 -4.93 21.76
CA ASN A 319 0.36 -5.88 21.47
C ASN A 319 0.88 -6.63 22.70
N ASN A 320 0.29 -6.41 23.89
CA ASN A 320 0.66 -7.16 25.08
C ASN A 320 0.53 -8.67 24.86
N GLY A 321 1.61 -9.42 25.12
CA GLY A 321 1.68 -10.88 24.89
C GLY A 321 2.01 -11.30 23.44
N ARG A 322 2.14 -10.35 22.50
CA ARG A 322 2.55 -10.58 21.10
C ARG A 322 4.06 -10.36 20.90
N GLY A 323 4.87 -11.18 21.58
CA GLY A 323 6.33 -11.17 21.47
C GLY A 323 6.86 -11.72 20.14
N ALA A 324 8.18 -11.89 20.05
CA ALA A 324 8.87 -12.46 18.88
C ALA A 324 8.19 -13.73 18.34
N GLY A 325 8.09 -13.83 17.01
CA GLY A 325 7.44 -14.96 16.33
C GLY A 325 5.90 -14.99 16.37
N LYS A 326 5.24 -14.01 17.00
CA LYS A 326 3.77 -13.86 16.98
C LYS A 326 3.35 -12.62 16.22
N ALA A 327 2.34 -12.70 15.37
CA ALA A 327 1.85 -11.53 14.66
C ALA A 327 1.35 -10.46 15.64
N ALA A 328 1.50 -9.19 15.27
CA ALA A 328 1.19 -8.02 16.09
C ALA A 328 0.42 -6.98 15.26
N ALA A 329 -0.25 -6.05 15.95
CA ALA A 329 -0.79 -4.85 15.33
C ALA A 329 0.37 -3.93 14.90
N VAL A 330 0.36 -3.52 13.63
CA VAL A 330 1.45 -2.76 12.99
C VAL A 330 0.90 -1.38 12.61
N GLY A 331 1.65 -0.30 12.85
CA GLY A 331 1.29 1.06 12.43
C GLY A 331 2.17 1.56 11.29
N ARG A 332 2.21 2.89 11.08
CA ARG A 332 3.09 3.50 10.07
C ARG A 332 4.55 3.44 10.50
N TYR A 333 4.89 4.13 11.59
CA TYR A 333 6.22 4.15 12.22
C TYR A 333 6.05 4.36 13.75
N ALA A 334 7.04 3.98 14.55
CA ALA A 334 6.89 3.93 16.02
C ALA A 334 6.73 5.31 16.68
N GLU A 335 7.24 6.36 16.02
CA GLU A 335 7.18 7.75 16.45
C GLU A 335 5.87 8.46 16.05
N ASP A 336 4.90 7.73 15.47
CA ASP A 336 3.65 8.30 14.97
C ASP A 336 2.84 8.97 16.09
N THR A 337 2.30 10.14 15.78
CA THR A 337 1.44 10.94 16.68
C THR A 337 0.11 11.30 16.04
N TYR A 338 -0.09 11.01 14.75
CA TYR A 338 -1.34 11.30 14.05
C TYR A 338 -2.49 10.50 14.67
N GLN A 339 -3.54 11.20 15.08
CA GLN A 339 -4.70 10.62 15.79
C GLN A 339 -4.31 9.79 17.03
N GLY A 340 -3.16 10.10 17.66
CA GLY A 340 -2.64 9.38 18.84
C GLY A 340 -1.59 8.30 18.54
N GLY A 341 -1.23 8.08 17.27
CA GLY A 341 -0.24 7.10 16.86
C GLY A 341 -0.73 5.68 17.09
N ASN A 342 -1.52 5.18 16.14
CA ASN A 342 -2.18 3.89 16.26
C ASN A 342 -1.68 2.89 15.20
N PRO A 343 -1.95 1.60 15.38
CA PRO A 343 -1.89 0.65 14.29
C PRO A 343 -2.96 0.94 13.22
N TRP A 344 -2.63 0.63 11.97
CA TRP A 344 -3.52 0.80 10.82
C TRP A 344 -3.94 -0.56 10.28
N TYR A 345 -5.15 -0.64 9.72
CA TYR A 345 -5.63 -1.86 9.08
C TYR A 345 -4.72 -2.24 7.91
N LEU A 346 -4.48 -1.30 6.99
CA LEU A 346 -3.63 -1.53 5.82
C LEU A 346 -2.20 -1.93 6.20
N THR A 347 -1.57 -1.32 7.21
CA THR A 347 -0.18 -1.64 7.58
C THR A 347 -0.05 -3.02 8.21
N THR A 348 -1.06 -3.46 8.94
CA THR A 348 -1.13 -4.81 9.49
C THR A 348 -1.32 -5.85 8.37
N LEU A 349 -2.15 -5.53 7.36
CA LEU A 349 -2.37 -6.38 6.19
C LEU A 349 -1.11 -6.48 5.31
N VAL A 350 -0.42 -5.37 5.08
CA VAL A 350 0.86 -5.31 4.36
C VAL A 350 1.92 -6.22 4.99
N ALA A 351 1.98 -6.27 6.33
CA ALA A 351 2.88 -7.19 7.02
C ALA A 351 2.52 -8.67 6.79
N ALA A 352 1.25 -9.00 6.56
CA ALA A 352 0.82 -10.34 6.14
C ALA A 352 1.19 -10.61 4.67
N GLU A 353 0.88 -9.64 3.80
CA GLU A 353 1.01 -9.76 2.35
C GLU A 353 2.46 -10.03 1.91
N LEU A 354 3.43 -9.30 2.46
CA LEU A 354 4.85 -9.54 2.18
C LEU A 354 5.24 -11.00 2.43
N LEU A 355 4.69 -11.62 3.48
CA LEU A 355 4.97 -13.01 3.81
C LEU A 355 4.26 -13.99 2.85
N TYR A 356 3.05 -13.68 2.40
CA TYR A 356 2.37 -14.46 1.37
C TYR A 356 3.10 -14.41 0.03
N ASP A 357 3.59 -13.24 -0.37
CA ASP A 357 4.41 -13.07 -1.57
C ASP A 357 5.73 -13.84 -1.45
N ALA A 358 6.37 -13.78 -0.27
CA ALA A 358 7.59 -14.51 -0.02
C ALA A 358 7.38 -16.03 -0.13
N LEU A 359 6.28 -16.55 0.44
CA LEU A 359 5.88 -17.95 0.33
C LEU A 359 5.65 -18.36 -1.12
N TYR A 360 4.98 -17.52 -1.91
CA TYR A 360 4.79 -17.75 -3.34
C TYR A 360 6.12 -17.85 -4.09
N GLN A 361 7.04 -16.91 -3.85
CA GLN A 361 8.35 -16.88 -4.51
C GLN A 361 9.21 -18.10 -4.12
N TRP A 362 9.24 -18.50 -2.85
CA TRP A 362 9.95 -19.71 -2.42
C TRP A 362 9.37 -20.98 -3.03
N ASP A 363 8.03 -21.07 -3.13
CA ASP A 363 7.35 -22.20 -3.75
C ASP A 363 7.74 -22.38 -5.22
N LYS A 364 7.78 -21.26 -5.96
CA LYS A 364 8.17 -21.19 -7.37
C LYS A 364 9.65 -21.46 -7.59
N GLN A 365 10.52 -20.94 -6.71
CA GLN A 365 11.96 -21.19 -6.76
C GLN A 365 12.34 -22.60 -6.29
N GLY A 366 11.46 -23.27 -5.55
CA GLY A 366 11.69 -24.61 -5.03
C GLY A 366 12.66 -24.65 -3.84
N GLN A 367 12.90 -23.53 -3.16
CA GLN A 367 13.77 -23.46 -1.99
C GLN A 367 13.55 -22.20 -1.14
N VAL A 368 13.96 -22.27 0.12
CA VAL A 368 14.16 -21.12 1.02
C VAL A 368 15.66 -20.99 1.28
N ASN A 369 16.23 -19.82 1.04
CA ASN A 369 17.62 -19.52 1.41
C ASN A 369 17.65 -18.64 2.66
N VAL A 370 18.19 -19.16 3.75
CA VAL A 370 18.41 -18.41 4.99
C VAL A 370 19.85 -17.88 4.96
N THR A 371 20.00 -16.56 4.94
CA THR A 371 21.29 -15.88 4.95
C THR A 371 21.57 -15.32 6.34
N GLU A 372 22.77 -14.80 6.58
CA GLU A 372 23.08 -14.12 7.84
C GLU A 372 22.15 -12.92 8.09
N THR A 373 21.81 -12.18 7.03
CA THR A 373 20.90 -11.02 7.07
C THR A 373 19.47 -11.39 7.47
N SER A 374 18.94 -12.50 6.94
CA SER A 374 17.56 -12.94 7.22
C SER A 374 17.44 -13.93 8.38
N LEU A 375 18.55 -14.46 8.91
CA LEU A 375 18.55 -15.43 10.02
C LEU A 375 17.75 -14.95 11.25
N PRO A 376 17.84 -13.68 11.70
CA PRO A 376 17.04 -13.21 12.84
C PRO A 376 15.52 -13.33 12.61
N PHE A 377 15.04 -13.11 11.38
CA PHE A 377 13.63 -13.29 11.02
C PHE A 377 13.22 -14.76 11.19
N PHE A 378 13.99 -15.70 10.65
CA PHE A 378 13.65 -17.12 10.75
C PHE A 378 13.78 -17.66 12.17
N LYS A 379 14.73 -17.17 12.98
CA LYS A 379 14.92 -17.63 14.37
C LYS A 379 13.72 -17.35 15.28
N ASP A 380 12.97 -16.29 15.02
CA ASP A 380 11.73 -15.99 15.73
C ASP A 380 10.66 -17.08 15.51
N LEU A 381 10.68 -17.71 14.33
CA LEU A 381 9.69 -18.71 13.90
C LEU A 381 10.18 -20.15 14.10
N SER A 382 11.49 -20.36 14.02
CA SER A 382 12.17 -21.64 14.18
C SER A 382 13.53 -21.43 14.84
N SER A 383 13.61 -21.61 16.16
CA SER A 383 14.82 -21.30 16.95
C SER A 383 16.08 -22.08 16.55
N ASN A 384 15.91 -23.28 15.98
CA ASN A 384 17.02 -24.15 15.56
C ASN A 384 17.46 -23.93 14.10
N VAL A 385 16.84 -23.00 13.37
CA VAL A 385 17.23 -22.69 11.99
C VAL A 385 18.65 -22.14 11.92
N THR A 386 19.39 -22.52 10.88
CA THR A 386 20.73 -22.04 10.59
C THR A 386 20.77 -21.39 9.21
N THR A 387 21.86 -20.71 8.87
CA THR A 387 22.08 -20.29 7.48
C THR A 387 22.18 -21.52 6.57
N GLY A 388 21.65 -21.42 5.36
CA GLY A 388 21.67 -22.52 4.39
C GLY A 388 20.54 -22.45 3.38
N SER A 389 20.58 -23.37 2.43
CA SER A 389 19.52 -23.56 1.44
C SER A 389 18.67 -24.77 1.83
N TYR A 390 17.36 -24.56 1.90
CA TYR A 390 16.38 -25.57 2.26
C TYR A 390 15.50 -25.85 1.04
N ALA A 391 15.75 -26.98 0.37
CA ALA A 391 14.99 -27.38 -0.82
C ALA A 391 13.54 -27.74 -0.48
N LYS A 392 12.61 -27.48 -1.40
CA LYS A 392 11.16 -27.74 -1.26
C LYS A 392 10.81 -29.18 -0.88
N SER A 393 11.66 -30.15 -1.24
CA SER A 393 11.51 -31.56 -0.89
C SER A 393 11.93 -31.91 0.54
N SER A 394 12.52 -30.98 1.29
CA SER A 394 13.00 -31.21 2.65
C SER A 394 11.93 -30.91 3.70
N SER A 395 11.92 -31.68 4.79
CA SER A 395 11.05 -31.41 5.96
C SER A 395 11.35 -30.05 6.62
N ALA A 396 12.58 -29.57 6.50
CA ALA A 396 12.99 -28.25 6.99
C ALA A 396 12.31 -27.12 6.20
N TYR A 397 12.22 -27.23 4.87
CA TYR A 397 11.46 -26.28 4.05
C TYR A 397 9.98 -26.26 4.43
N GLU A 398 9.36 -27.44 4.57
CA GLU A 398 7.95 -27.56 4.94
C GLU A 398 7.70 -26.92 6.32
N SER A 399 8.58 -27.18 7.28
CA SER A 399 8.49 -26.60 8.63
C SER A 399 8.62 -25.08 8.61
N LEU A 400 9.60 -24.53 7.86
CA LEU A 400 9.84 -23.09 7.77
C LEU A 400 8.67 -22.37 7.09
N THR A 401 8.23 -22.87 5.93
CA THR A 401 7.14 -22.24 5.17
C THR A 401 5.80 -22.35 5.91
N SER A 402 5.54 -23.45 6.61
CA SER A 402 4.35 -23.58 7.47
C SER A 402 4.37 -22.60 8.64
N ALA A 403 5.54 -22.39 9.27
CA ALA A 403 5.68 -21.40 10.35
C ALA A 403 5.49 -19.97 9.85
N VAL A 404 6.05 -19.62 8.69
CA VAL A 404 5.83 -18.31 8.05
C VAL A 404 4.37 -18.12 7.64
N LYS A 405 3.72 -19.14 7.08
CA LYS A 405 2.28 -19.09 6.74
C LYS A 405 1.40 -18.86 7.97
N THR A 406 1.73 -19.52 9.08
CA THR A 406 1.04 -19.33 10.37
C THR A 406 1.25 -17.91 10.89
N TYR A 407 2.47 -17.38 10.77
CA TYR A 407 2.79 -16.01 11.16
C TYR A 407 2.04 -14.98 10.31
N ALA A 408 1.97 -15.18 8.98
CA ALA A 408 1.20 -14.35 8.06
C ALA A 408 -0.30 -14.36 8.38
N ASP A 409 -0.90 -15.54 8.56
CA ASP A 409 -2.31 -15.70 8.97
C ASP A 409 -2.60 -15.03 10.34
N GLY A 410 -1.60 -14.95 11.21
CA GLY A 410 -1.68 -14.23 12.47
C GLY A 410 -1.93 -12.73 12.29
N PHE A 411 -1.42 -12.09 11.24
CA PHE A 411 -1.66 -10.66 10.99
C PHE A 411 -3.10 -10.42 10.48
N ILE A 412 -3.63 -11.30 9.62
CA ILE A 412 -5.05 -11.27 9.24
C ILE A 412 -5.93 -11.52 10.47
N SER A 413 -5.49 -12.39 11.39
CA SER A 413 -6.18 -12.66 12.66
C SER A 413 -6.20 -11.42 13.59
N VAL A 414 -5.14 -10.60 13.59
CA VAL A 414 -5.14 -9.31 14.30
C VAL A 414 -6.17 -8.35 13.69
N VAL A 415 -6.22 -8.27 12.36
CA VAL A 415 -7.23 -7.45 11.66
C VAL A 415 -8.64 -7.94 11.98
N GLN A 416 -8.88 -9.26 11.95
CA GLN A 416 -10.15 -9.87 12.34
C GLN A 416 -10.58 -9.47 13.76
N GLU A 417 -9.66 -9.50 14.71
CA GLU A 417 -9.93 -9.17 16.12
C GLU A 417 -10.46 -7.73 16.28
N TYR A 418 -9.93 -6.79 15.51
CA TYR A 418 -10.27 -5.36 15.59
C TYR A 418 -11.20 -4.89 14.46
N THR A 419 -11.73 -5.80 13.65
CA THR A 419 -12.78 -5.49 12.67
C THR A 419 -14.15 -5.55 13.37
N PRO A 420 -14.97 -4.49 13.28
CA PRO A 420 -16.35 -4.50 13.79
C PRO A 420 -17.22 -5.59 13.13
N ASP A 421 -18.34 -5.96 13.77
CA ASP A 421 -19.25 -7.00 13.24
C ASP A 421 -19.82 -6.68 11.85
N GLY A 422 -19.90 -5.39 11.48
CA GLY A 422 -20.33 -4.96 10.16
C GLY A 422 -19.26 -5.05 9.07
N GLY A 423 -18.02 -5.44 9.42
CA GLY A 423 -16.91 -5.55 8.47
C GLY A 423 -16.31 -4.22 8.01
N ALA A 424 -16.72 -3.09 8.60
CA ALA A 424 -16.22 -1.78 8.22
C ALA A 424 -14.73 -1.63 8.59
N LEU A 425 -13.89 -1.27 7.63
CA LEU A 425 -12.46 -1.01 7.86
C LEU A 425 -12.20 0.49 7.83
N ALA A 426 -11.86 1.06 8.98
CA ALA A 426 -11.41 2.44 9.09
C ALA A 426 -9.94 2.57 8.62
N GLU A 427 -9.36 3.75 8.78
CA GLU A 427 -7.92 3.95 8.61
C GLU A 427 -7.14 3.27 9.74
N GLN A 428 -7.57 3.47 10.99
CA GLN A 428 -6.84 3.08 12.19
C GLN A 428 -7.72 2.31 13.17
N TYR A 429 -7.08 1.57 14.08
CA TYR A 429 -7.71 1.04 15.29
C TYR A 429 -6.86 1.37 16.52
N SER A 430 -7.51 1.84 17.58
CA SER A 430 -6.87 2.42 18.78
C SER A 430 -5.78 1.52 19.36
N ARG A 431 -4.60 2.10 19.60
CA ARG A 431 -3.41 1.41 20.14
C ARG A 431 -3.62 0.69 21.48
N ASP A 432 -4.63 1.08 22.26
CA ASP A 432 -4.86 0.55 23.60
C ASP A 432 -6.15 -0.28 23.71
N GLN A 433 -7.16 0.03 22.90
CA GLN A 433 -8.49 -0.62 22.99
C GLN A 433 -8.87 -1.41 21.74
N GLY A 434 -8.19 -1.19 20.62
CA GLY A 434 -8.51 -1.82 19.34
C GLY A 434 -9.82 -1.34 18.69
N THR A 435 -10.42 -0.26 19.20
CA THR A 435 -11.62 0.34 18.60
C THR A 435 -11.26 1.12 17.34
N PRO A 436 -12.01 1.04 16.23
CA PRO A 436 -11.76 1.84 15.03
C PRO A 436 -11.72 3.34 15.34
N VAL A 437 -10.77 4.06 14.76
CA VAL A 437 -10.59 5.52 14.89
C VAL A 437 -10.12 6.12 13.56
N SER A 438 -10.09 7.46 13.48
CA SER A 438 -9.79 8.21 12.25
C SER A 438 -10.85 8.00 11.15
N ALA A 439 -10.49 8.20 9.88
CA ALA A 439 -11.38 8.11 8.73
C ALA A 439 -12.08 6.73 8.68
N SER A 440 -13.41 6.71 8.67
CA SER A 440 -14.20 5.49 8.50
C SER A 440 -14.18 5.01 7.06
N ASP A 441 -14.40 3.72 6.83
CA ASP A 441 -14.55 3.15 5.48
C ASP A 441 -13.41 3.58 4.53
N LEU A 442 -12.16 3.45 4.97
CA LEU A 442 -11.02 3.88 4.18
C LEU A 442 -10.86 2.94 2.99
N THR A 443 -10.91 3.48 1.77
CA THR A 443 -10.82 2.73 0.52
C THR A 443 -9.54 1.91 0.44
N TRP A 444 -8.40 2.47 0.87
CA TRP A 444 -7.13 1.77 0.88
C TRP A 444 -7.09 0.61 1.88
N SER A 445 -7.74 0.73 3.05
CA SER A 445 -7.86 -0.40 3.99
C SER A 445 -8.62 -1.57 3.39
N TYR A 446 -9.67 -1.30 2.61
CA TYR A 446 -10.40 -2.33 1.88
C TYR A 446 -9.57 -2.94 0.75
N ALA A 447 -8.89 -2.13 -0.05
CA ALA A 447 -8.02 -2.61 -1.13
C ALA A 447 -6.86 -3.48 -0.58
N ALA A 448 -6.21 -3.05 0.50
CA ALA A 448 -5.16 -3.82 1.17
C ALA A 448 -5.67 -5.17 1.71
N PHE A 449 -6.93 -5.25 2.15
CA PHE A 449 -7.52 -6.51 2.59
C PHE A 449 -7.69 -7.49 1.42
N LEU A 450 -8.22 -6.98 0.30
CA LEU A 450 -8.44 -7.76 -0.91
C LEU A 450 -7.12 -8.28 -1.48
N SER A 451 -6.10 -7.42 -1.55
CA SER A 451 -4.78 -7.78 -2.04
C SER A 451 -4.13 -8.85 -1.17
N ALA A 452 -4.05 -8.65 0.16
CA ALA A 452 -3.46 -9.61 1.09
C ALA A 452 -4.16 -10.98 1.04
N VAL A 453 -5.50 -11.02 0.93
CA VAL A 453 -6.27 -12.26 0.76
C VAL A 453 -6.03 -12.89 -0.61
N GLY A 454 -5.92 -12.08 -1.66
CA GLY A 454 -5.52 -12.53 -3.00
C GLY A 454 -4.18 -13.26 -2.97
N ARG A 455 -3.15 -12.65 -2.38
CA ARG A 455 -1.82 -13.26 -2.22
C ARG A 455 -1.88 -14.52 -1.37
N ARG A 456 -2.64 -14.52 -0.26
CA ARG A 456 -2.88 -15.71 0.57
C ARG A 456 -3.44 -16.89 -0.21
N ASN A 457 -4.30 -16.61 -1.19
CA ASN A 457 -4.96 -17.61 -2.03
C ASN A 457 -4.16 -17.96 -3.30
N GLY A 458 -2.97 -17.38 -3.49
CA GLY A 458 -2.10 -17.62 -4.64
C GLY A 458 -2.44 -16.79 -5.88
N THR A 459 -3.32 -15.79 -5.77
CA THR A 459 -3.57 -14.81 -6.83
C THR A 459 -2.49 -13.73 -6.79
N VAL A 460 -1.68 -13.67 -7.85
CA VAL A 460 -0.55 -12.73 -7.98
C VAL A 460 -0.72 -11.86 -9.22
N PRO A 461 -0.13 -10.65 -9.25
CA PRO A 461 -0.16 -9.79 -10.43
C PRO A 461 0.66 -10.37 -11.59
N ALA A 462 0.59 -9.73 -12.75
CA ALA A 462 1.55 -10.02 -13.81
C ALA A 462 2.98 -9.59 -13.41
N SER A 463 3.98 -10.19 -14.05
CA SER A 463 5.37 -9.73 -13.89
C SER A 463 5.55 -8.35 -14.53
N TRP A 464 6.23 -7.45 -13.84
CA TRP A 464 6.60 -6.12 -14.34
C TRP A 464 8.00 -6.09 -14.97
N GLY A 465 8.73 -7.22 -14.99
CA GLY A 465 10.03 -7.34 -15.65
C GLY A 465 11.24 -7.12 -14.74
N SER A 466 11.06 -7.23 -13.41
CA SER A 466 12.11 -7.03 -12.41
C SER A 466 13.37 -7.88 -12.63
N SER A 467 13.20 -9.13 -13.07
CA SER A 467 14.31 -10.08 -13.28
C SER A 467 15.33 -9.61 -14.32
N THR A 468 14.97 -8.64 -15.17
CA THR A 468 15.86 -8.02 -16.15
C THR A 468 16.23 -6.57 -15.80
N ALA A 469 15.68 -6.03 -14.72
CA ALA A 469 15.84 -4.66 -14.26
C ALA A 469 16.37 -4.58 -12.81
N ASN A 470 17.26 -5.51 -12.45
CA ASN A 470 17.87 -5.61 -11.12
C ASN A 470 19.40 -5.38 -11.13
N ALA A 471 19.96 -5.01 -12.27
CA ALA A 471 21.38 -4.70 -12.39
C ALA A 471 21.67 -3.26 -11.93
N VAL A 472 22.27 -3.12 -10.75
CA VAL A 472 22.70 -1.82 -10.22
C VAL A 472 23.92 -1.30 -11.01
N PRO A 473 23.88 -0.07 -11.56
CA PRO A 473 25.05 0.55 -12.18
C PRO A 473 26.25 0.63 -11.23
N SER A 474 27.47 0.52 -11.78
CA SER A 474 28.70 0.65 -10.98
C SER A 474 28.93 2.06 -10.41
N GLN A 475 28.28 3.07 -11.00
CA GLN A 475 28.28 4.45 -10.54
C GLN A 475 26.85 5.00 -10.60
N CYS A 476 26.37 5.52 -9.48
CA CYS A 476 25.11 6.24 -9.42
C CYS A 476 25.30 7.68 -9.90
N SER A 477 24.29 8.22 -10.57
CA SER A 477 24.23 9.60 -11.04
C SER A 477 22.80 10.13 -10.88
N GLY A 478 22.68 11.42 -10.61
CA GLY A 478 21.39 12.11 -10.51
C GLY A 478 20.78 12.50 -11.85
N GLY A 479 21.06 11.75 -12.92
CA GLY A 479 20.64 12.07 -14.28
C GLY A 479 19.12 12.02 -14.45
N THR A 480 18.57 13.01 -15.12
CA THR A 480 17.13 13.14 -15.41
C THR A 480 16.91 13.32 -16.91
N VAL A 481 15.72 12.97 -17.39
CA VAL A 481 15.28 13.22 -18.77
C VAL A 481 14.15 14.23 -18.74
N SER A 482 14.29 15.33 -19.46
CA SER A 482 13.20 16.31 -19.57
C SER A 482 11.99 15.67 -20.25
N GLY A 483 10.83 15.77 -19.61
CA GLY A 483 9.56 15.27 -20.11
C GLY A 483 8.97 16.16 -21.19
N SER A 484 8.09 15.57 -22.00
CA SER A 484 7.18 16.29 -22.89
C SER A 484 5.77 15.95 -22.49
N TYR A 485 4.96 16.96 -22.23
CA TYR A 485 3.63 16.78 -21.65
C TYR A 485 2.57 17.30 -22.60
N THR A 486 1.52 16.51 -22.79
CA THR A 486 0.39 16.86 -23.65
C THR A 486 -0.92 16.55 -22.96
N THR A 487 -1.92 17.41 -23.10
CA THR A 487 -3.26 17.15 -22.53
C THR A 487 -3.82 15.87 -23.14
N PRO A 488 -4.08 14.82 -22.34
CA PRO A 488 -4.66 13.59 -22.87
C PRO A 488 -6.09 13.83 -23.35
N THR A 489 -6.47 13.18 -24.43
CA THR A 489 -7.86 13.09 -24.88
C THR A 489 -8.27 11.63 -24.88
N VAL A 490 -9.37 11.30 -24.20
CA VAL A 490 -9.93 9.94 -24.23
C VAL A 490 -11.02 9.86 -25.30
N GLY A 491 -10.90 8.88 -26.18
CA GLY A 491 -11.88 8.58 -27.22
C GLY A 491 -12.97 7.64 -26.72
N SER A 492 -13.56 6.85 -27.62
CA SER A 492 -14.52 5.79 -27.27
C SER A 492 -13.81 4.55 -26.72
N TRP A 493 -14.50 3.81 -25.86
CA TRP A 493 -14.08 2.52 -25.30
C TRP A 493 -14.58 1.33 -26.11
#